data_AF-A0A3N6ACK4-F1
#
_entry.id   AF-A0A3N6ACK4-F1
#
_cell.length_a   1.000
_cell.length_b   1.000
_cell.length_c   1.000
_cell.angle_alpha   90.00
_cell.angle_beta   90.00
_cell.angle_gamma   90.00
#
_symmetry.space_group_name_H-M   'P 1'
#
loop_
_entity.id
_entity.type
_entity.pdbx_description
1 polymer ?
#
loop_
_entity_poly.entity_id
_entity_poly.type
_entity_poly.pdbx_seq_one_letter_code
_entity_poly.pdbx_strand_id
1 'polypeptide(L)'
;MNDFFNYRLDTSNLEDKEGNLGNRMQRIIGIWNKLTVYFLTKGTKLTIHYYDNDIIYPKKGYPSTGYGVKNIILSESQCKRIENEDNLIELTISLNESIKNIIFKSMVEEIDSEYENITPFFHFNILDKNGLSIFTSQDYGCNTLMYLTMSDIKELSLNENEKLFFVKISENK
;
A
#
# COMPACT_ATOMS: atom_id res chain seq x y z
N MET A 1 -9.81 -25.79 -5.19
CA MET A 1 -10.29 -24.39 -5.20
C MET A 1 -9.45 -23.69 -4.15
N ASN A 2 -8.71 -22.64 -4.52
CA ASN A 2 -8.05 -21.81 -3.51
C ASN A 2 -9.14 -20.91 -2.94
N ASP A 3 -9.47 -21.07 -1.66
CA ASP A 3 -10.38 -20.17 -0.99
C ASP A 3 -9.68 -18.81 -0.87
N PHE A 4 -10.19 -17.82 -1.61
CA PHE A 4 -9.74 -16.45 -1.51
C PHE A 4 -10.51 -15.75 -0.39
N PHE A 5 -9.80 -14.97 0.41
CA PHE A 5 -10.35 -14.21 1.49
C PHE A 5 -10.06 -12.73 1.28
N ASN A 6 -11.12 -11.92 1.32
CA ASN A 6 -11.01 -10.47 1.31
C ASN A 6 -10.68 -10.00 2.72
N TYR A 7 -9.55 -9.32 2.87
CA TYR A 7 -9.15 -8.71 4.13
C TYR A 7 -8.99 -7.21 3.97
N ARG A 8 -9.30 -6.50 5.05
CA ARG A 8 -8.93 -5.10 5.26
C ARG A 8 -7.90 -5.01 6.37
N LEU A 9 -6.91 -4.14 6.20
CA LEU A 9 -6.03 -3.74 7.30
C LEU A 9 -6.80 -2.78 8.22
N ASP A 10 -6.95 -3.16 9.48
CA ASP A 10 -7.65 -2.36 10.48
C ASP A 10 -6.80 -1.16 10.91
N THR A 11 -7.15 -0.01 10.35
CA THR A 11 -6.57 1.29 10.69
C THR A 11 -7.44 2.06 11.69
N SER A 12 -8.59 1.51 12.12
CA SER A 12 -9.49 2.17 13.04
C SER A 12 -8.91 2.23 14.46
N ASN A 13 -9.36 3.23 15.22
CA ASN A 13 -9.10 3.33 16.66
C ASN A 13 -10.02 2.35 17.40
N LEU A 14 -9.68 1.06 17.37
CA LEU A 14 -10.16 0.14 18.41
C LEU A 14 -9.70 0.74 19.74
N GLU A 15 -10.61 0.88 20.72
CA GLU A 15 -10.34 1.50 22.02
C GLU A 15 -8.99 1.02 22.58
N ASP A 16 -7.95 1.83 22.37
CA ASP A 16 -6.65 1.61 22.95
C ASP A 16 -6.89 1.76 24.45
N LYS A 17 -6.83 0.64 25.18
CA LYS A 17 -6.68 0.67 26.63
C LYS A 17 -5.38 1.42 26.92
N GLU A 18 -5.52 2.73 27.08
CA GLU A 18 -4.60 3.74 27.57
C GLU A 18 -3.14 3.64 27.06
N GLY A 19 -2.79 4.51 26.11
CA GLY A 19 -1.46 5.15 26.12
C GLY A 19 -0.44 4.81 25.03
N ASN A 20 -0.80 4.14 23.92
CA ASN A 20 0.23 3.60 23.00
C ASN A 20 0.05 3.86 21.49
N LEU A 21 -0.64 4.96 21.12
CA LEU A 21 -0.88 5.34 19.71
C LEU A 21 0.38 5.33 18.83
N GLY A 22 1.52 5.81 19.34
CA GLY A 22 2.81 5.80 18.62
C GLY A 22 3.30 4.39 18.29
N ASN A 23 3.13 3.43 19.22
CA ASN A 23 3.46 2.04 18.98
C ASN A 23 2.44 1.34 18.06
N ARG A 24 1.17 1.78 18.03
CA ARG A 24 0.15 1.21 17.13
C ARG A 24 0.41 1.61 15.67
N MET A 25 0.61 2.89 15.39
CA MET A 25 0.88 3.34 14.02
C MET A 25 2.15 2.71 13.46
N GLN A 26 3.22 2.62 14.27
CA GLN A 26 4.45 1.91 13.88
C GLN A 26 4.18 0.44 13.51
N ARG A 27 3.32 -0.24 14.26
CA ARG A 27 2.91 -1.62 13.93
C ARG A 27 2.11 -1.69 12.64
N ILE A 28 1.16 -0.79 12.42
CA ILE A 28 0.35 -0.74 11.20
C ILE A 28 1.26 -0.52 9.98
N ILE A 29 2.20 0.42 10.05
CA ILE A 29 3.20 0.64 8.99
C ILE A 29 4.05 -0.60 8.77
N GLY A 30 4.54 -1.24 9.83
CA GLY A 30 5.31 -2.49 9.72
C GLY A 30 4.52 -3.61 9.03
N ILE A 31 3.24 -3.77 9.36
CA ILE A 31 2.36 -4.75 8.72
C ILE A 31 2.09 -4.37 7.26
N TRP A 32 1.77 -3.11 6.98
CA TRP A 32 1.56 -2.61 5.63
C TRP A 32 2.81 -2.80 4.76
N ASN A 33 4.00 -2.56 5.31
CA ASN A 33 5.27 -2.78 4.62
C ASN A 33 5.46 -4.26 4.25
N LYS A 34 5.24 -5.17 5.21
CA LYS A 34 5.33 -6.62 4.98
C LYS A 34 4.35 -7.08 3.90
N LEU A 35 3.10 -6.62 3.97
CA LEU A 35 2.08 -6.95 2.97
C LEU A 35 2.45 -6.41 1.59
N THR A 36 2.89 -5.17 1.51
CA THR A 36 3.30 -4.55 0.24
C THR A 36 4.45 -5.34 -0.39
N VAL A 37 5.50 -5.67 0.37
CA VAL A 37 6.62 -6.51 -0.10
C VAL A 37 6.10 -7.85 -0.60
N TYR A 38 5.25 -8.51 0.18
CA TYR A 38 4.65 -9.78 -0.19
C TYR A 38 3.93 -9.71 -1.54
N PHE A 39 3.01 -8.76 -1.71
CA PHE A 39 2.21 -8.64 -2.93
C PHE A 39 3.03 -8.17 -4.13
N LEU A 40 4.10 -7.39 -3.94
CA LEU A 40 5.03 -7.04 -5.01
C LEU A 40 5.73 -8.26 -5.62
N THR A 41 5.87 -9.36 -4.87
CA THR A 41 6.40 -10.63 -5.43
C THR A 41 5.37 -11.41 -6.26
N LYS A 42 4.07 -11.17 -6.05
CA LYS A 42 2.97 -11.88 -6.71
C LYS A 42 2.39 -11.10 -7.90
N GLY A 43 2.45 -9.78 -7.84
CA GLY A 43 1.91 -8.88 -8.86
C GLY A 43 2.74 -8.84 -10.13
N THR A 44 2.09 -8.44 -11.23
CA THR A 44 2.73 -8.20 -12.53
C THR A 44 2.71 -6.73 -12.93
N LYS A 45 1.77 -5.95 -12.40
CA LYS A 45 1.63 -4.52 -12.67
C LYS A 45 1.30 -3.77 -11.39
N LEU A 46 1.55 -2.47 -11.45
CA LEU A 46 1.21 -1.49 -10.43
C LEU A 46 0.38 -0.40 -11.10
N THR A 47 -0.67 0.07 -10.43
CA THR A 47 -1.34 1.33 -10.76
C THR A 47 -1.15 2.28 -9.61
N ILE A 48 -0.73 3.52 -9.86
CA ILE A 48 -0.66 4.58 -8.85
C ILE A 48 -1.55 5.73 -9.30
N HIS A 49 -2.35 6.26 -8.39
CA HIS A 49 -3.05 7.52 -8.57
C HIS A 49 -2.28 8.64 -7.87
N TYR A 50 -2.03 9.72 -8.59
CA TYR A 50 -1.30 10.88 -8.09
C TYR A 50 -1.75 12.16 -8.79
N TYR A 51 -1.48 13.32 -8.19
CA TYR A 51 -1.67 14.62 -8.85
C TYR A 51 -0.33 15.13 -9.38
N ASP A 52 -0.28 15.71 -10.58
CA ASP A 52 0.97 16.20 -11.18
C ASP A 52 1.65 17.30 -10.33
N ASN A 53 0.86 18.02 -9.52
CA ASN A 53 1.33 19.09 -8.63
C ASN A 53 1.57 18.60 -7.19
N ASP A 54 1.51 17.30 -6.94
CA ASP A 54 1.78 16.75 -5.61
C ASP A 54 3.21 17.07 -5.13
N ILE A 55 3.34 17.21 -3.82
CA ILE A 55 4.59 17.63 -3.19
C ILE A 55 5.65 16.54 -3.39
N ILE A 56 6.74 16.87 -4.08
CA ILE A 56 7.85 15.96 -4.41
C ILE A 56 8.79 15.73 -3.21
N TYR A 57 8.74 16.57 -2.17
CA TYR A 57 9.53 16.41 -0.95
C TYR A 57 8.63 16.35 0.27
N PRO A 58 8.85 15.43 1.22
CA PRO A 58 7.98 15.31 2.38
C PRO A 58 7.99 16.64 3.13
N LYS A 59 6.79 17.13 3.48
CA LYS A 59 6.62 18.25 4.42
C LYS A 59 6.00 17.68 5.68
N LYS A 60 6.21 18.34 6.81
CA LYS A 60 5.55 17.96 8.07
C LYS A 60 4.04 17.81 7.86
N GLY A 61 3.48 16.65 8.16
CA GLY A 61 2.06 16.31 7.95
C GLY A 61 1.65 15.94 6.51
N TYR A 62 2.58 15.91 5.53
CA TYR A 62 2.29 15.53 4.15
C TYR A 62 3.43 14.66 3.57
N PRO A 63 3.23 13.34 3.42
CA PRO A 63 4.24 12.50 2.80
C PRO A 63 4.40 12.90 1.34
N SER A 64 5.61 12.72 0.81
CA SER A 64 5.86 12.98 -0.59
C SER A 64 5.27 11.87 -1.45
N THR A 65 4.04 12.08 -1.93
CA THR A 65 3.44 11.26 -3.00
C THR A 65 4.22 11.40 -4.29
N GLY A 66 4.80 12.58 -4.53
CA GLY A 66 5.52 12.88 -5.75
C GLY A 66 6.89 12.21 -5.88
N TYR A 67 7.61 11.92 -4.78
CA TYR A 67 8.99 11.40 -4.87
C TYR A 67 9.04 10.00 -5.49
N GLY A 68 8.23 9.07 -4.97
CA GLY A 68 8.15 7.71 -5.49
C GLY A 68 7.67 7.68 -6.94
N VAL A 69 6.60 8.44 -7.23
CA VAL A 69 5.99 8.50 -8.57
C VAL A 69 6.93 9.12 -9.61
N LYS A 70 7.62 10.22 -9.28
CA LYS A 70 8.57 10.87 -10.19
C LYS A 70 9.71 9.92 -10.56
N ASN A 71 10.25 9.18 -9.60
CA ASN A 71 11.31 8.21 -9.87
C ASN A 71 10.81 7.06 -10.76
N ILE A 72 9.55 6.63 -10.58
CA ILE A 72 8.92 5.65 -11.46
C ILE A 72 8.80 6.21 -12.89
N ILE A 73 8.27 7.42 -13.06
CA ILE A 73 8.12 8.06 -14.39
C ILE A 73 9.48 8.24 -15.07
N LEU A 74 10.52 8.67 -14.34
CA LEU A 74 11.87 8.87 -14.89
C LEU A 74 12.59 7.58 -15.26
N SER A 75 12.13 6.41 -14.78
CA SER A 75 12.78 5.12 -15.02
C SER A 75 12.54 4.53 -16.43
N GLU A 76 11.99 5.31 -17.37
CA GLU A 76 11.69 4.94 -18.77
C GLU A 76 10.86 3.66 -18.96
N SER A 77 10.19 3.22 -17.91
CA SER A 77 9.25 2.11 -17.95
C SER A 77 8.03 2.51 -18.77
N GLN A 78 7.50 1.59 -19.59
CA GLN A 78 6.29 1.81 -20.39
C GLN A 78 5.11 2.13 -19.47
N CYS A 79 4.91 3.42 -19.25
CA CYS A 79 3.89 3.94 -18.37
C CYS A 79 2.69 4.36 -19.22
N LYS A 80 1.50 3.86 -18.89
CA LYS A 80 0.26 4.45 -19.41
C LYS A 80 -0.21 5.51 -18.42
N ARG A 81 -0.36 6.74 -18.90
CA ARG A 81 -0.87 7.88 -18.15
C ARG A 81 -2.28 8.20 -18.63
N ILE A 82 -3.26 8.20 -17.72
CA ILE A 82 -4.62 8.65 -17.99
C ILE A 82 -4.98 9.70 -16.95
N GLU A 83 -5.45 10.86 -17.40
CA GLU A 83 -5.95 11.92 -16.53
C GLU A 83 -7.47 11.87 -16.50
N ASN A 84 -8.07 11.94 -15.30
CA ASN A 84 -9.52 11.98 -15.11
C ASN A 84 -10.04 13.43 -14.99
N GLU A 85 -11.35 13.59 -14.84
CA GLU A 85 -12.01 14.91 -14.72
C GLU A 85 -11.56 15.73 -13.48
N ASP A 86 -10.99 15.07 -12.47
CA ASP A 86 -10.47 15.70 -11.25
C ASP A 86 -8.98 16.06 -11.34
N ASN A 87 -8.35 15.92 -12.52
CA ASN A 87 -6.89 16.02 -12.73
C ASN A 87 -6.08 14.97 -11.94
N LEU A 88 -6.73 13.90 -11.47
CA LEU A 88 -6.06 12.75 -10.90
C LEU A 88 -5.51 11.90 -12.04
N ILE A 89 -4.24 11.53 -11.91
CA ILE A 89 -3.53 10.80 -12.94
C ILE A 89 -3.35 9.36 -12.49
N GLU A 90 -3.81 8.44 -13.31
CA GLU A 90 -3.49 7.02 -13.19
C GLU A 90 -2.24 6.68 -13.98
N LEU A 91 -1.22 6.22 -13.26
CA LEU A 91 0.02 5.67 -13.78
C LEU A 91 -0.04 4.15 -13.71
N THR A 92 -0.13 3.47 -14.86
CA THR A 92 0.00 2.00 -14.94
C THR A 92 1.40 1.62 -15.41
N ILE A 93 2.04 0.70 -14.68
CA ILE A 93 3.41 0.25 -14.95
C ILE A 93 3.58 -1.25 -14.71
N SER A 94 4.40 -1.91 -15.53
CA SER A 94 4.83 -3.31 -15.31
C SER A 94 5.80 -3.41 -14.14
N LEU A 95 5.54 -4.33 -13.21
CA LEU A 95 6.43 -4.61 -12.09
C LEU A 95 7.67 -5.37 -12.56
N ASN A 96 8.83 -4.76 -12.36
CA ASN A 96 10.14 -5.39 -12.51
C ASN A 96 10.99 -5.02 -11.28
N GLU A 97 12.20 -5.60 -11.16
CA GLU A 97 13.07 -5.35 -10.00
C GLU A 97 13.44 -3.88 -9.81
N SER A 98 13.58 -3.11 -10.89
CA SER A 98 13.83 -1.67 -10.81
C SER A 98 12.68 -0.92 -10.13
N ILE A 99 11.45 -1.21 -10.55
CA ILE A 99 10.24 -0.59 -9.97
C ILE A 99 10.02 -1.01 -8.53
N LYS A 100 10.21 -2.29 -8.22
CA LYS A 100 10.14 -2.78 -6.83
C LYS A 100 11.13 -2.03 -5.93
N ASN A 101 12.37 -1.84 -6.40
CA ASN A 101 13.38 -1.09 -5.65
C ASN A 101 13.00 0.38 -5.43
N ILE A 102 12.34 1.03 -6.39
CA ILE A 102 11.84 2.40 -6.20
C ILE A 102 10.75 2.44 -5.14
N ILE A 103 9.83 1.46 -5.15
CA ILE A 103 8.78 1.35 -4.13
C ILE A 103 9.41 1.09 -2.76
N PHE A 104 10.33 0.14 -2.63
CA PHE A 104 11.03 -0.16 -1.37
C PHE A 104 11.72 1.08 -0.79
N LYS A 105 12.42 1.86 -1.62
CA LYS A 105 13.06 3.13 -1.19
C LYS A 105 12.06 4.21 -0.77
N SER A 106 10.80 4.10 -1.18
CA SER A 106 9.74 5.03 -0.81
C SER A 106 9.03 4.59 0.47
N MET A 107 9.14 3.33 0.88
CA MET A 107 8.48 2.80 2.08
C MET A 107 9.05 3.43 3.35
N VAL A 108 8.21 3.55 4.37
CA VAL A 108 8.55 4.17 5.65
C VAL A 108 9.12 3.11 6.59
N GLU A 109 10.42 3.14 6.87
CA GLU A 109 11.08 2.16 7.74
C GLU A 109 10.96 2.52 9.24
N GLU A 110 11.02 3.81 9.58
CA GLU A 110 10.89 4.33 10.95
C GLU A 110 9.97 5.57 10.98
N ILE A 111 9.08 5.65 11.97
CA ILE A 111 8.26 6.85 12.19
C ILE A 111 9.08 7.82 13.03
N ASP A 112 9.68 8.81 12.36
CA ASP A 112 10.00 10.06 13.03
C ASP A 112 8.71 10.83 13.30
N SER A 113 8.66 11.63 14.37
CA SER A 113 7.45 12.31 14.87
C SER A 113 6.75 13.26 13.89
N GLU A 114 7.26 13.39 12.68
CA GLU A 114 6.79 14.28 11.62
C GLU A 114 5.93 13.58 10.55
N TYR A 115 5.88 12.24 10.53
CA TYR A 115 5.11 11.46 9.56
C TYR A 115 3.78 10.96 10.16
N GLU A 116 2.66 11.39 9.57
CA GLU A 116 1.31 11.06 10.03
C GLU A 116 0.62 9.94 9.21
N ASN A 117 1.23 9.51 8.11
CA ASN A 117 0.60 8.63 7.11
C ASN A 117 1.28 7.26 7.00
N ILE A 118 0.50 6.22 6.61
CA ILE A 118 0.97 4.83 6.55
C ILE A 118 1.84 4.57 5.32
N THR A 119 1.44 5.12 4.17
CA THR A 119 2.18 5.00 2.91
C THR A 119 2.43 6.37 2.29
N PRO A 120 3.52 6.56 1.55
CA PRO A 120 3.74 7.78 0.80
C PRO A 120 2.81 7.92 -0.42
N PHE A 121 2.12 6.88 -0.86
CA PHE A 121 1.28 6.93 -2.06
C PHE A 121 -0.17 7.24 -1.70
N PHE A 122 -0.82 8.16 -2.42
CA PHE A 122 -2.22 8.50 -2.17
C PHE A 122 -3.14 7.28 -2.42
N HIS A 123 -3.05 6.68 -3.60
CA HIS A 123 -3.65 5.37 -3.90
C HIS A 123 -2.72 4.59 -4.82
N PHE A 124 -2.47 3.32 -4.47
CA PHE A 124 -1.89 2.37 -5.41
C PHE A 124 -2.53 0.97 -5.32
N ASN A 125 -2.46 0.24 -6.43
CA ASN A 125 -2.86 -1.15 -6.54
C ASN A 125 -1.74 -1.99 -7.12
N ILE A 126 -1.61 -3.22 -6.62
CA ILE A 126 -0.79 -4.27 -7.23
C ILE A 126 -1.75 -5.22 -7.94
N LEU A 127 -1.52 -5.44 -9.24
CA LEU A 127 -2.39 -6.25 -10.10
C LEU A 127 -1.75 -7.60 -10.43
N ASP A 128 -2.58 -8.65 -10.55
CA ASP A 128 -2.17 -9.96 -11.05
C ASP A 128 -1.95 -9.96 -12.57
N LYS A 129 -1.65 -11.14 -13.14
CA LYS A 129 -1.45 -11.34 -14.58
C LYS A 129 -2.69 -11.05 -15.44
N ASN A 130 -3.88 -11.08 -14.85
CA ASN A 130 -5.15 -10.81 -15.51
C ASN A 130 -5.56 -9.34 -15.40
N GLY A 131 -4.80 -8.52 -14.67
CA GLY A 131 -5.12 -7.12 -14.40
C GLY A 131 -6.10 -6.92 -13.24
N LEU A 132 -6.34 -7.95 -12.42
CA LEU A 132 -7.17 -7.85 -11.22
C LEU A 132 -6.33 -7.36 -10.04
N SER A 133 -6.88 -6.44 -9.24
CA SER A 133 -6.20 -5.97 -8.02
C SER A 133 -6.16 -7.08 -6.98
N ILE A 134 -4.95 -7.44 -6.55
CA ILE A 134 -4.72 -8.40 -5.45
C ILE A 134 -4.39 -7.70 -4.14
N PHE A 135 -3.97 -6.43 -4.22
CA PHE A 135 -3.68 -5.57 -3.10
C PHE A 135 -3.95 -4.12 -3.51
N THR A 136 -4.71 -3.40 -2.69
CA THR A 136 -5.08 -2.01 -2.89
C THR A 136 -4.77 -1.26 -1.61
N SER A 137 -4.16 -0.09 -1.72
CA SER A 137 -3.94 0.82 -0.61
C SER A 137 -4.36 2.21 -1.03
N GLN A 138 -5.33 2.76 -0.33
CA GLN A 138 -6.00 4.03 -0.61
C GLN A 138 -5.87 4.97 0.58
N ASP A 139 -6.05 6.26 0.31
CA ASP A 139 -6.03 7.35 1.29
C ASP A 139 -4.79 7.26 2.18
N TYR A 140 -3.61 7.18 1.54
CA TYR A 140 -2.33 7.06 2.24
C TYR A 140 -2.23 5.82 3.15
N GLY A 141 -2.95 4.75 2.77
CA GLY A 141 -2.93 3.45 3.44
C GLY A 141 -3.97 3.29 4.52
N CYS A 142 -4.73 4.34 4.81
CA CYS A 142 -5.87 4.31 5.73
C CYS A 142 -6.93 3.29 5.31
N ASN A 143 -7.04 3.00 4.01
CA ASN A 143 -7.88 1.93 3.50
C ASN A 143 -7.05 0.95 2.66
N THR A 144 -6.60 -0.14 3.29
CA THR A 144 -5.85 -1.19 2.60
C THR A 144 -6.68 -2.47 2.52
N LEU A 145 -6.88 -2.95 1.29
CA LEU A 145 -7.64 -4.14 0.94
C LEU A 145 -6.74 -5.16 0.24
N MET A 146 -6.95 -6.43 0.51
CA MET A 146 -6.10 -7.49 -0.02
C MET A 146 -6.84 -8.81 -0.17
N TYR A 147 -6.46 -9.58 -1.18
CA TYR A 147 -6.91 -10.95 -1.40
C TYR A 147 -5.85 -11.91 -0.90
N LEU A 148 -6.15 -12.68 0.14
CA LEU A 148 -5.25 -13.70 0.68
C LEU A 148 -5.89 -15.08 0.57
N THR A 149 -5.11 -16.07 0.15
CA THR A 149 -5.45 -17.48 0.32
C THR A 149 -4.94 -17.99 1.67
N MET A 150 -5.38 -19.19 2.07
CA MET A 150 -4.82 -19.84 3.26
C MET A 150 -3.31 -20.11 3.16
N SER A 151 -2.79 -20.29 1.93
CA SER A 151 -1.35 -20.44 1.70
C SER A 151 -0.62 -19.12 1.97
N ASP A 152 -1.20 -18.01 1.54
CA ASP A 152 -0.60 -16.68 1.68
C ASP A 152 -0.52 -16.28 3.15
N ILE A 153 -1.54 -16.59 3.95
CA ILE A 153 -1.54 -16.37 5.41
C ILE A 153 -0.37 -17.12 6.07
N LYS A 154 -0.08 -18.36 5.62
CA LYS A 154 1.05 -19.14 6.15
C LYS A 154 2.40 -18.55 5.72
N GLU A 155 2.50 -18.10 4.47
CA GLU A 155 3.72 -17.51 3.91
C GLU A 155 4.08 -16.17 4.59
N LEU A 156 3.08 -15.32 4.85
CA LEU A 156 3.25 -14.04 5.53
C LEU A 156 3.81 -14.16 6.96
N SER A 157 3.75 -15.36 7.57
CA SER A 157 4.31 -15.65 8.91
C SER A 157 3.89 -14.63 9.98
N LEU A 158 2.64 -14.16 9.93
CA LEU A 158 2.11 -13.17 10.86
C LEU A 158 2.03 -13.73 12.27
N ASN A 159 2.51 -12.98 13.26
CA ASN A 159 2.31 -13.34 14.66
C ASN A 159 0.88 -13.04 15.13
N GLU A 160 0.47 -13.61 16.27
CA GLU A 160 -0.90 -13.45 16.78
C GLU A 160 -1.31 -11.98 16.98
N ASN A 161 -0.38 -11.10 17.35
CA ASN A 161 -0.67 -9.67 17.52
C ASN A 161 -0.86 -8.95 16.18
N GLU A 162 -0.17 -9.37 15.12
CA GLU A 162 -0.33 -8.81 13.77
C GLU A 162 -1.66 -9.23 13.15
N LYS A 163 -2.09 -10.48 13.38
CA LYS A 163 -3.38 -10.99 12.87
C LYS A 163 -4.58 -10.19 13.38
N LEU A 164 -4.48 -9.56 14.56
CA LEU A 164 -5.54 -8.70 15.11
C LEU A 164 -5.86 -7.50 14.22
N PHE A 165 -4.95 -7.08 13.34
CA PHE A 165 -5.14 -5.98 12.41
C PHE A 165 -5.80 -6.42 11.09
N PHE A 166 -6.23 -7.68 10.95
CA PHE A 166 -6.83 -8.19 9.73
C PHE A 166 -8.33 -8.39 9.93
N VAL A 167 -9.13 -7.51 9.32
CA VAL A 167 -10.59 -7.66 9.30
C VAL A 167 -10.97 -8.47 8.07
N LYS A 168 -11.50 -9.68 8.28
CA LYS A 168 -12.09 -10.46 7.19
C LYS A 168 -13.38 -9.78 6.74
N ILE A 169 -13.46 -9.45 5.46
CA ILE A 169 -14.66 -8.89 4.85
C ILE A 169 -15.57 -10.06 4.47
N SER A 170 -16.78 -10.07 5.01
CA SER A 170 -17.82 -11.02 4.66
C SER A 170 -18.21 -10.83 3.19
N GLU A 171 -18.30 -11.91 2.42
CA GLU A 171 -19.06 -11.88 1.17
C GLU A 171 -20.53 -11.75 1.56
N ASN A 172 -21.13 -10.59 1.32
CA ASN A 172 -22.59 -10.49 1.36
C ASN A 172 -23.11 -11.38 0.23
N LYS A 173 -23.79 -12.47 0.61
CA LYS A 173 -24.53 -13.34 -0.31
C LYS A 173 -25.79 -12.65 -0.81
#